data_AF-A0A2K9MFK3-F1
#
_entry.id   AF-A0A2K9MFK3-F1
#
_cell.length_a   1.000
_cell.length_b   1.000
_cell.length_c   1.000
_cell.angle_alpha   90.00
_cell.angle_beta   90.00
_cell.angle_gamma   90.00
#
_symmetry.space_group_name_H-M   'P 1'
#
loop_
_entity.id
_entity.type
_entity.pdbx_description
1 polymer ?
#
loop_
_entity_poly.entity_id
_entity_poly.type
_entity_poly.pdbx_seq_one_letter_code
_entity_poly.pdbx_strand_id
1 'polypeptide(L)'
;MGFLPKGMADATRLWSQVVQISFESQMVIAMRAAGMVGLLPQHRNESSRMVREKVEAAQEAGDAVMKAVTNGAPADQVMSAALTPYGRRTRANARRLTKTSNLRKRK
;
A
#
# COMPACT_ATOMS: atom_id res chain seq x y z
N MET A 1 43.07 14.27 9.59
CA MET A 1 41.63 14.62 9.51
C MET A 1 41.00 13.84 8.36
N GLY A 2 40.28 12.75 8.70
CA GLY A 2 39.96 11.65 7.79
C GLY A 2 38.87 11.96 6.75
N PHE A 3 39.18 11.61 5.50
CA PHE A 3 38.28 11.57 4.36
C PHE A 3 37.40 10.31 4.47
N LEU A 4 36.24 10.41 5.14
CA LEU A 4 35.18 9.41 5.04
C LEU A 4 34.46 9.61 3.70
N PRO A 5 34.39 8.61 2.80
CA PRO A 5 33.71 8.74 1.53
C PRO A 5 32.20 8.95 1.78
N LYS A 6 31.64 10.01 1.19
CA LYS A 6 30.25 10.47 1.38
C LYS A 6 29.20 9.35 1.24
N GLY A 7 29.49 8.29 0.48
CA GLY A 7 28.59 7.14 0.29
C GLY A 7 28.28 6.31 1.54
N MET A 8 29.18 6.23 2.54
CA MET A 8 28.88 5.46 3.76
C MET A 8 27.93 6.20 4.70
N ALA A 9 28.06 7.53 4.81
CA ALA A 9 27.16 8.35 5.63
C ALA A 9 25.75 8.45 5.01
N ASP A 10 25.65 8.47 3.69
CA ASP A 10 24.37 8.44 2.98
C ASP A 10 23.70 7.06 3.10
N ALA A 11 24.47 5.97 3.00
CA ALA A 11 23.96 4.63 3.21
C ALA A 11 23.41 4.43 4.62
N THR A 12 24.14 4.83 5.67
CA THR A 12 23.67 4.70 7.07
C THR A 12 22.42 5.55 7.32
N ARG A 13 22.33 6.75 6.72
CA ARG A 13 21.14 7.60 6.77
C ARG A 13 19.93 7.02 6.03
N LEU A 14 20.14 6.32 4.92
CA LEU A 14 19.07 5.60 4.21
C LEU A 14 18.60 4.40 5.02
N TRP A 15 19.54 3.63 5.59
CA TRP A 15 19.22 2.50 6.45
C TRP A 15 18.42 2.92 7.69
N SER A 16 18.79 4.02 8.34
CA SER A 16 18.02 4.53 9.48
C SER A 16 16.59 4.94 9.08
N GLN A 17 16.41 5.55 7.90
CA GLN A 17 15.08 5.86 7.37
C GLN A 17 14.27 4.60 7.07
N VAL A 18 14.87 3.57 6.46
CA VAL A 18 14.20 2.29 6.20
C VAL A 18 13.77 1.62 7.51
N VAL A 19 14.63 1.63 8.53
CA VAL A 19 14.31 1.09 9.86
C VAL A 19 13.15 1.87 10.48
N GLN A 20 13.20 3.21 10.44
CA GLN A 20 12.13 4.05 10.97
C GLN A 20 10.80 3.77 10.27
N ILE A 21 10.77 3.77 8.93
CA ILE A 21 9.57 3.47 8.14
C ILE A 21 9.05 2.07 8.45
N SER A 22 9.94 1.10 8.68
CA SER A 22 9.54 -0.27 9.04
C SER A 22 8.81 -0.29 10.38
N PHE A 23 9.35 0.37 11.41
CA PHE A 23 8.69 0.47 12.71
C PHE A 23 7.36 1.23 12.63
N GLU A 24 7.33 2.37 11.95
CA GLU A 24 6.09 3.15 11.73
C GLU A 24 5.02 2.32 11.02
N SER A 25 5.43 1.55 10.01
CA SER A 25 4.52 0.67 9.26
C SER A 25 3.93 -0.42 10.15
N GLN A 26 4.74 -1.07 11.00
CA GLN A 26 4.25 -2.08 11.95
C GLN A 26 3.25 -1.48 12.94
N MET A 27 3.50 -0.29 13.46
CA MET A 27 2.57 0.41 14.34
C MET A 27 1.25 0.74 13.65
N VAL A 28 1.29 1.20 12.40
CA VAL A 28 0.08 1.46 11.60
C VAL A 28 -0.72 0.18 11.36
N ILE A 29 -0.05 -0.94 11.07
CA ILE A 29 -0.70 -2.25 10.90
C ILE A 29 -1.35 -2.67 12.21
N ALA A 30 -0.64 -2.59 13.33
CA ALA A 30 -1.14 -2.94 14.66
C ALA A 30 -2.38 -2.10 15.03
N MET A 31 -2.35 -0.79 14.82
CA MET A 31 -3.50 0.09 15.06
C MET A 31 -4.71 -0.27 14.20
N ARG A 32 -4.49 -0.60 12.92
CA ARG A 32 -5.57 -1.04 12.02
C ARG A 32 -6.13 -2.40 12.43
N ALA A 33 -5.28 -3.33 12.85
CA ALA A 33 -5.69 -4.63 13.37
C ALA A 33 -6.51 -4.49 14.66
N ALA A 34 -6.04 -3.67 15.60
CA ALA A 34 -6.75 -3.34 16.83
C ALA A 34 -8.12 -2.72 16.54
N GLY A 35 -8.23 -1.81 15.56
CA GLY A 35 -9.51 -1.26 15.12
C GLY A 35 -10.46 -2.29 14.50
N MET A 36 -9.95 -3.31 13.79
CA MET A 36 -10.77 -4.40 13.22
C MET A 36 -11.38 -5.32 14.29
N VAL A 37 -10.68 -5.56 15.40
CA VAL A 37 -11.18 -6.38 16.52
C VAL A 37 -11.89 -5.56 17.60
N GLY A 38 -12.08 -4.25 17.39
CA GLY A 38 -12.82 -3.37 18.30
C GLY A 38 -12.03 -2.80 19.48
N LEU A 39 -10.70 -2.96 19.51
CA LEU A 39 -9.83 -2.43 20.57
C LEU A 39 -9.57 -0.92 20.45
N LEU A 40 -9.70 -0.35 19.24
CA LEU A 40 -9.55 1.08 18.99
C LEU A 40 -10.79 1.66 18.29
N PRO A 41 -11.18 2.92 18.57
CA PRO A 41 -12.26 3.59 17.85
C PRO A 41 -11.93 3.69 16.37
N GLN A 42 -12.76 3.09 15.52
CA GLN A 42 -12.64 3.17 14.07
C GLN A 42 -14.00 3.54 13.48
N HIS A 43 -14.01 4.25 12.35
CA HIS A 43 -15.24 4.50 11.61
C HIS A 43 -15.91 3.15 11.30
N ARG A 44 -17.17 2.98 11.73
CA ARG A 44 -17.89 1.70 11.80
C ARG A 44 -17.94 0.90 10.49
N ASN A 45 -17.68 1.53 9.35
CA ASN A 45 -17.70 0.92 8.02
C ASN A 45 -16.34 0.90 7.29
N GLU A 46 -15.29 1.50 7.86
CA GLU A 46 -14.01 1.66 7.14
C GLU A 46 -13.25 0.34 6.99
N SER A 47 -13.24 -0.52 8.02
CA SER A 47 -12.64 -1.87 7.93
C SER A 47 -13.33 -2.72 6.87
N SER A 48 -14.67 -2.78 6.91
CA SER A 48 -15.47 -3.55 5.96
C SER A 48 -15.29 -3.04 4.53
N ARG A 49 -15.22 -1.72 4.34
CA ARG A 49 -14.93 -1.10 3.05
C ARG A 49 -13.53 -1.46 2.55
N MET A 50 -12.51 -1.40 3.41
CA MET A 50 -11.13 -1.76 3.02
C MET A 50 -11.02 -3.23 2.60
N VAL A 51 -11.68 -4.15 3.32
CA VAL A 51 -11.70 -5.58 2.96
C VAL A 51 -12.42 -5.77 1.62
N ARG A 52 -13.58 -5.15 1.45
CA ARG A 52 -14.34 -5.20 0.19
C ARG A 52 -13.53 -4.68 -1.00
N GLU A 53 -12.85 -3.54 -0.85
CA GLU A 53 -12.00 -2.98 -1.91
C GLU A 53 -10.88 -3.96 -2.31
N LYS A 54 -10.31 -4.73 -1.37
CA LYS A 54 -9.29 -5.76 -1.66
C LYS A 54 -9.86 -6.99 -2.35
N VAL A 55 -11.03 -7.48 -1.91
CA VAL A 55 -11.69 -8.65 -2.52
C VAL A 55 -12.12 -8.33 -3.95
N GLU A 56 -12.73 -7.16 -4.18
CA GLU A 56 -13.08 -6.72 -5.54
C GLU A 56 -11.84 -6.55 -6.44
N ALA A 57 -10.70 -6.11 -5.88
CA ALA A 57 -9.43 -6.05 -6.62
C ALA A 57 -8.94 -7.44 -7.04
N ALA A 58 -9.05 -8.42 -6.12
CA ALA A 58 -8.62 -9.79 -6.37
C ALA A 58 -9.49 -10.47 -7.43
N GLN A 59 -10.80 -10.24 -7.41
CA GLN A 59 -11.72 -10.74 -8.44
C GLN A 59 -11.38 -10.16 -9.81
N GLU A 60 -11.23 -8.83 -9.92
CA GLU A 60 -10.88 -8.17 -11.17
C GLU A 60 -9.50 -8.61 -11.69
N ALA A 61 -8.54 -8.86 -10.80
CA ALA A 61 -7.23 -9.40 -11.15
C ALA A 61 -7.35 -10.84 -11.67
N GLY A 62 -8.16 -11.68 -11.03
CA GLY A 62 -8.45 -13.04 -11.48
C GLY A 62 -9.07 -13.07 -12.89
N ASP A 63 -10.07 -12.23 -13.15
CA ASP A 63 -10.69 -12.10 -14.46
C ASP A 63 -9.70 -11.63 -15.53
N ALA A 64 -8.86 -10.65 -15.19
CA ALA A 64 -7.83 -10.13 -16.09
C ALA A 64 -6.75 -11.18 -16.41
N VAL A 65 -6.33 -11.96 -15.41
CA VAL A 65 -5.41 -13.10 -15.59
C VAL A 65 -6.04 -14.15 -16.48
N MET A 66 -7.28 -14.57 -16.18
CA MET A 66 -7.97 -15.59 -16.97
C MET A 66 -8.07 -15.17 -18.43
N LYS A 67 -8.47 -13.91 -18.69
CA LYS A 67 -8.55 -13.35 -20.04
C LYS A 67 -7.19 -13.31 -20.75
N ALA A 68 -6.12 -12.95 -20.05
CA ALA A 68 -4.78 -12.93 -20.63
C ALA A 68 -4.29 -14.35 -20.98
N VAL A 69 -4.53 -15.32 -20.10
CA VAL A 69 -4.19 -16.73 -20.33
C VAL A 69 -4.98 -17.31 -21.50
N THR A 70 -6.29 -17.09 -21.57
CA THR A 70 -7.12 -17.59 -22.69
C THR A 70 -6.73 -16.97 -24.04
N ASN A 71 -6.17 -15.76 -24.03
CA ASN A 71 -5.65 -15.09 -25.22
C ASN A 71 -4.23 -15.52 -25.59
N GLY A 72 -3.63 -16.46 -24.86
CA GLY A 72 -2.26 -16.93 -25.11
C GLY A 72 -1.18 -15.89 -24.79
N ALA A 73 -1.46 -14.96 -23.86
CA ALA A 73 -0.51 -13.92 -23.52
C ALA A 73 0.74 -14.48 -22.81
N PRO A 74 1.93 -13.89 -23.02
CA PRO A 74 3.14 -14.27 -22.32
C PRO A 74 3.06 -13.96 -20.81
N ALA A 75 3.89 -14.65 -20.02
CA ALA A 75 3.80 -14.63 -18.54
C ALA A 75 3.97 -13.24 -17.91
N ASP A 76 4.78 -12.37 -18.52
CA ASP A 76 4.96 -10.97 -18.11
C ASP A 76 3.66 -10.15 -18.26
N GLN A 77 2.92 -10.37 -19.35
CA GLN A 77 1.63 -9.72 -19.60
C GLN A 77 0.53 -10.26 -18.68
N VAL A 78 0.54 -11.57 -18.38
CA VAL A 78 -0.37 -12.17 -17.39
C VAL A 78 -0.13 -11.55 -16.01
N MET A 79 1.13 -11.40 -15.60
CA MET A 79 1.49 -10.76 -14.33
C MET A 79 1.08 -9.27 -14.31
N SER A 80 1.32 -8.54 -15.40
CA SER A 80 0.88 -7.15 -15.55
C SER A 80 -0.64 -7.01 -15.44
N ALA A 81 -1.39 -7.92 -16.06
CA ALA A 81 -2.85 -7.99 -15.96
C ALA A 81 -3.32 -8.24 -14.51
N ALA A 82 -2.63 -9.12 -13.77
CA ALA A 82 -2.91 -9.38 -12.36
C ALA A 82 -2.71 -8.13 -11.48
N LEU A 83 -1.66 -7.35 -11.74
CA LEU A 83 -1.27 -6.22 -10.88
C LEU A 83 -2.03 -4.93 -11.18
N THR A 84 -2.59 -4.79 -12.38
CA THR A 84 -3.27 -3.56 -12.84
C THR A 84 -4.44 -3.13 -11.92
N PRO A 85 -5.35 -4.02 -11.48
CA PRO A 85 -6.47 -3.65 -10.60
C PRO A 85 -6.01 -3.17 -9.22
N TYR A 86 -4.95 -3.77 -8.67
CA TYR A 86 -4.35 -3.34 -7.40
C TYR A 86 -3.72 -1.95 -7.54
N GLY A 87 -2.95 -1.70 -8.59
CA GLY A 87 -2.34 -0.40 -8.85
C GLY A 87 -3.36 0.74 -8.95
N ARG A 88 -4.50 0.49 -9.62
CA ARG A 88 -5.59 1.47 -9.72
C ARG A 88 -6.20 1.82 -8.36
N ARG A 89 -6.48 0.82 -7.53
CA ARG A 89 -7.05 1.01 -6.18
C ARG A 89 -6.07 1.67 -5.23
N THR A 90 -4.79 1.31 -5.26
CA THR A 90 -3.74 1.96 -4.45
C THR A 90 -3.61 3.44 -4.80
N ARG A 91 -3.63 3.80 -6.09
CA ARG A 91 -3.62 5.22 -6.52
C ARG A 91 -4.86 5.97 -6.04
N ALA A 92 -6.05 5.35 -6.12
CA ALA A 92 -7.27 5.96 -5.61
C ALA A 92 -7.23 6.14 -4.08
N ASN A 93 -6.71 5.16 -3.34
CA ASN A 93 -6.51 5.24 -1.90
C ASN A 93 -5.56 6.38 -1.52
N ALA A 94 -4.40 6.47 -2.17
CA ALA A 94 -3.43 7.54 -1.97
C ALA A 94 -4.05 8.93 -2.22
N ARG A 95 -4.80 9.09 -3.32
CA ARG A 95 -5.52 10.35 -3.63
C ARG A 95 -6.50 10.76 -2.53
N ARG A 96 -7.25 9.80 -1.97
CA ARG A 96 -8.19 10.06 -0.86
C ARG A 96 -7.46 10.48 0.40
N LEU A 97 -6.37 9.80 0.76
CA LEU A 97 -5.55 10.15 1.92
C LEU A 97 -4.97 11.55 1.79
N THR A 98 -4.44 11.92 0.62
CA THR A 98 -3.93 13.27 0.37
C THR A 98 -5.03 14.33 0.45
N LYS A 99 -6.24 14.02 -0.03
CA LYS A 99 -7.38 14.94 0.09
C LYS A 99 -7.78 15.15 1.55
N THR A 100 -7.88 14.08 2.34
CA THR A 100 -8.22 14.14 3.77
C THR A 100 -7.14 14.85 4.58
N SER A 101 -5.85 14.61 4.30
CA SER A 101 -4.75 15.29 4.99
C SER A 101 -4.74 16.79 4.72
N ASN A 102 -4.98 17.21 3.47
CA ASN A 102 -5.10 18.62 3.11
C ASN A 102 -6.31 19.31 3.77
N LEU A 103 -7.43 18.61 3.93
CA LEU A 103 -8.60 19.14 4.66
C LEU A 103 -8.31 19.32 6.16
N ARG A 104 -7.53 18.42 6.76
CA ARG A 104 -7.13 18.53 8.18
C ARG A 104 -6.13 19.65 8.42
N LYS A 105 -5.27 20.00 7.45
CA LYS A 105 -4.35 21.15 7.52
C LYS A 105 -5.03 22.52 7.38
N ARG A 106 -6.27 22.57 6.88
CA ARG A 106 -7.05 23.81 6.67
C ARG A 106 -8.01 24.16 7.80
N LYS A 107 -8.12 23.30 8.81
CA LYS A 107 -8.87 23.52 10.05
C LYS A 107 -7.90 23.76 11.19
#